data_AF-A0A397UN80-F1
#
_entry.id   AF-A0A397UN80-F1
#
_cell.length_a   1.000
_cell.length_b   1.000
_cell.length_c   1.000
_cell.angle_alpha   90.00
_cell.angle_beta   90.00
_cell.angle_gamma   90.00
#
_symmetry.space_group_name_H-M   'P 1'
#
loop_
_entity.id
_entity.type
_entity.pdbx_description
1 polymer ?
#
loop_
_entity_poly.entity_id
_entity_poly.type
_entity_poly.pdbx_seq_one_letter_code
_entity_poly.pdbx_strand_id
1 'polypeptide(L)'
;MECKSYHEKNGIRFEKLWNWSSARIFIDLIDDKVDFKFILGKSSDENISKLIAENNTYGDIIILDVKENMNDGKAHYYWKWVGLNLNTTKYDYAAKTDDDSFVHFQNLALDRQLQVLSVNYAYLFVSIPFDRKEWNGAEDYMLGLWLNKYTNSTLNRFNENCLMLHDPRVPITSSTWKHWASPHTIVIHWLKDPAAWQSVIDFYFV
;
A
#
# COMPACT_ATOMS: atom_id res chain seq x y z
N MET A 1 23.09 -3.19 -9.57
CA MET A 1 23.53 -3.08 -8.16
C MET A 1 22.56 -3.96 -7.40
N GLU A 2 23.04 -5.03 -6.76
CA GLU A 2 22.17 -5.90 -5.94
C GLU A 2 21.47 -5.04 -4.89
N CYS A 3 20.14 -4.95 -4.99
CA CYS A 3 19.37 -4.26 -3.97
C CYS A 3 19.38 -5.16 -2.73
N LYS A 4 20.08 -4.72 -1.69
CA LYS A 4 20.03 -5.39 -0.40
C LYS A 4 18.77 -4.98 0.33
N SER A 5 17.89 -5.93 0.63
CA SER A 5 16.70 -5.73 1.47
C SER A 5 17.08 -5.14 2.83
N TYR A 6 16.11 -4.64 3.59
CA TYR A 6 16.36 -4.18 4.96
C TYR A 6 17.08 -5.25 5.80
N HIS A 7 16.75 -6.53 5.59
CA HIS A 7 17.37 -7.66 6.28
C HIS A 7 18.80 -7.92 5.85
N GLU A 8 19.06 -7.88 4.55
CA GLU A 8 20.40 -8.07 4.00
C GLU A 8 21.35 -6.94 4.40
N LYS A 9 20.84 -5.71 4.52
CA LYS A 9 21.62 -4.57 5.06
C LYS A 9 21.93 -4.72 6.54
N ASN A 10 21.03 -5.34 7.31
CA ASN A 10 21.19 -5.55 8.75
C ASN A 10 21.77 -6.93 9.12
N GLY A 11 22.24 -7.72 8.14
CA GLY A 11 22.81 -9.04 8.38
C GLY A 11 21.82 -10.08 8.93
N ILE A 12 20.52 -9.81 8.81
CA ILE A 12 19.46 -10.73 9.21
C ILE A 12 19.28 -11.74 8.09
N ARG A 13 19.63 -13.01 8.34
CA ARG A 13 19.41 -14.08 7.36
C ARG A 13 17.90 -14.32 7.20
N PHE A 14 17.48 -14.51 5.95
CA PHE A 14 16.08 -14.77 5.59
C PHE A 14 15.46 -15.90 6.44
N GLU A 15 16.21 -16.98 6.71
CA GLU A 15 15.74 -18.10 7.54
C GLU A 15 15.35 -17.72 8.98
N LYS A 16 15.92 -16.63 9.53
CA LYS A 16 15.62 -16.17 10.90
C LYS A 16 14.29 -15.43 11.01
N LEU A 17 13.79 -14.84 9.91
CA LEU A 17 12.51 -14.13 9.88
C LEU A 17 11.33 -15.08 10.17
N TRP A 18 11.45 -16.34 9.73
CA TRP A 18 10.47 -17.42 9.93
C TRP A 18 10.30 -17.87 11.40
N ASN A 19 11.25 -17.51 12.27
CA ASN A 19 11.27 -17.85 13.69
C ASN A 19 10.69 -16.75 14.59
N TRP A 20 10.31 -15.60 14.03
CA TRP A 20 9.66 -14.53 14.79
C TRP A 20 8.18 -14.82 14.97
N SER A 21 7.75 -14.91 16.24
CA SER A 21 6.39 -15.33 16.64
C SER A 21 5.26 -14.45 16.11
N SER A 22 5.58 -13.26 15.57
CA SER A 22 4.59 -12.25 15.15
C SER A 22 4.64 -11.91 13.66
N ALA A 23 5.48 -12.59 12.86
CA ALA A 23 5.62 -12.35 11.41
C ALA A 23 5.35 -13.62 10.60
N ARG A 24 4.32 -14.38 10.97
CA ARG A 24 3.74 -15.40 10.10
C ARG A 24 2.48 -14.84 9.46
N ILE A 25 2.67 -13.94 8.49
CA ILE A 25 1.61 -13.65 7.53
C ILE A 25 1.59 -14.85 6.59
N PHE A 26 0.62 -15.76 6.72
CA PHE A 26 0.28 -16.67 5.63
C PHE A 26 -0.84 -15.97 4.90
N ILE A 27 -0.51 -15.28 3.81
CA ILE A 27 -1.52 -15.02 2.79
C ILE A 27 -1.33 -16.21 1.85
N ASP A 28 -2.31 -17.10 1.83
CA ASP A 28 -2.43 -18.12 0.81
C ASP A 28 -3.63 -17.75 -0.03
N LEU A 29 -3.37 -17.06 -1.15
CA LEU A 29 -4.44 -16.55 -2.02
C LEU A 29 -5.32 -17.65 -2.61
N ILE A 30 -4.92 -18.92 -2.47
CA ILE A 30 -5.71 -20.05 -2.95
C ILE A 30 -7.04 -20.15 -2.18
N ASP A 31 -7.18 -19.54 -0.99
CA ASP A 31 -8.46 -19.43 -0.27
C ASP A 31 -8.73 -18.05 0.37
N ASP A 32 -7.79 -17.10 0.29
CA ASP A 32 -7.98 -15.76 0.85
C ASP A 32 -8.94 -14.89 0.03
N LYS A 33 -9.78 -14.13 0.73
CA LYS A 33 -10.69 -13.16 0.13
C LYS A 33 -10.03 -11.78 0.05
N VAL A 34 -9.87 -11.27 -1.17
CA VAL A 34 -9.42 -9.91 -1.44
C VAL A 34 -10.59 -9.06 -1.93
N ASP A 35 -10.90 -7.97 -1.21
CA ASP A 35 -11.88 -6.97 -1.63
C ASP A 35 -11.13 -5.70 -2.05
N PHE A 36 -11.47 -5.15 -3.22
CA PHE A 36 -10.93 -3.89 -3.73
C PHE A 36 -11.87 -2.74 -3.44
N LYS A 37 -11.30 -1.59 -3.09
CA LYS A 37 -12.04 -0.34 -2.89
C LYS A 37 -11.29 0.84 -3.48
N PHE A 38 -12.00 1.71 -4.18
CA PHE A 38 -11.51 3.02 -4.63
C PHE A 38 -11.69 4.04 -3.54
N ILE A 39 -10.61 4.75 -3.20
CA ILE A 39 -10.58 5.72 -2.10
C ILE A 39 -10.54 7.13 -2.66
N LEU A 40 -11.62 7.87 -2.43
CA LEU A 40 -11.78 9.25 -2.87
C LEU A 40 -12.07 10.14 -1.67
N GLY A 41 -11.64 11.39 -1.70
CA GLY A 41 -12.14 12.47 -0.86
C GLY A 41 -13.37 13.12 -1.48
N LYS A 42 -13.96 14.06 -0.74
CA LYS A 42 -15.02 14.93 -1.22
C LYS A 42 -14.54 15.75 -2.40
N SER A 43 -15.18 15.56 -3.55
CA SER A 43 -15.04 16.43 -4.72
C SER A 43 -16.00 17.62 -4.61
N SER A 44 -15.58 18.78 -5.13
CA SER A 44 -16.40 19.98 -5.25
C SER A 44 -17.23 20.04 -6.54
N ASP A 45 -17.15 19.03 -7.41
CA ASP A 45 -17.60 19.11 -8.81
C ASP A 45 -19.04 18.63 -9.08
N GLU A 46 -19.57 19.07 -10.22
CA GLU A 46 -20.82 18.63 -10.87
C GLU A 46 -20.90 17.11 -11.13
N ASN A 47 -19.79 16.37 -11.00
CA ASN A 47 -19.73 14.93 -11.26
C ASN A 47 -20.18 14.04 -10.09
N ILE A 48 -20.60 14.60 -8.95
CA ILE A 48 -21.11 13.83 -7.80
C ILE A 48 -22.19 12.82 -8.22
N SER A 49 -23.10 13.21 -9.12
CA SER A 49 -24.16 12.30 -9.60
C SER A 49 -23.62 11.08 -10.34
N LYS A 50 -22.53 11.22 -11.10
CA LYS A 50 -21.88 10.09 -11.78
C LYS A 50 -21.19 9.17 -10.80
N LEU A 51 -20.50 9.74 -9.81
CA LEU A 51 -19.85 8.99 -8.76
C LEU A 51 -20.86 8.20 -7.91
N ILE A 52 -22.01 8.81 -7.60
CA ILE A 52 -23.11 8.13 -6.93
C ILE A 52 -23.64 6.98 -7.80
N ALA A 53 -23.85 7.21 -9.10
CA ALA A 53 -24.34 6.17 -10.00
C ALA A 53 -23.36 5.00 -10.14
N GLU A 54 -22.06 5.28 -10.24
CA GLU A 54 -20.99 4.27 -10.24
C GLU A 54 -21.01 3.47 -8.95
N ASN A 55 -20.99 4.13 -7.79
CA ASN A 55 -20.97 3.44 -6.51
C ASN A 55 -22.27 2.67 -6.23
N ASN A 56 -23.43 3.14 -6.71
CA ASN A 56 -24.68 2.39 -6.64
C ASN A 56 -24.65 1.11 -7.48
N THR A 57 -23.82 1.09 -8.54
CA THR A 57 -23.68 -0.06 -9.44
C THR A 57 -22.69 -1.08 -8.87
N TYR A 58 -21.53 -0.64 -8.38
CA TYR A 58 -20.43 -1.53 -8.01
C TYR A 58 -20.18 -1.63 -6.49
N GLY A 59 -20.56 -0.62 -5.71
CA GLY A 59 -20.43 -0.62 -4.24
C GLY A 59 -18.98 -0.67 -3.73
N ASP A 60 -18.03 -0.27 -4.56
CA ASP A 60 -16.58 -0.36 -4.32
C ASP A 60 -15.91 0.98 -4.08
N ILE A 61 -16.66 2.08 -3.94
CA ILE A 61 -16.11 3.41 -3.66
C ILE A 61 -16.32 3.81 -2.20
N ILE A 62 -15.26 4.29 -1.58
CA ILE A 62 -15.27 4.93 -0.26
C ILE A 62 -14.97 6.42 -0.44
N ILE A 63 -15.93 7.25 -0.05
CA ILE A 63 -15.77 8.71 -0.01
C ILE A 63 -15.41 9.13 1.43
N LEU A 64 -14.18 9.60 1.60
CA LEU A 64 -13.64 10.07 2.87
C LEU A 64 -14.13 11.48 3.21
N ASP A 65 -14.23 11.78 4.50
CA ASP A 65 -14.60 13.10 5.01
C ASP A 65 -13.42 14.10 4.98
N VAL A 66 -12.79 14.24 3.81
CA VAL A 66 -11.71 15.19 3.53
C VAL A 66 -11.84 15.62 2.08
N LYS A 67 -11.47 16.86 1.75
CA LYS A 67 -11.43 17.29 0.33
C LYS A 67 -10.47 16.39 -0.45
N GLU A 68 -10.81 16.00 -1.68
CA GLU A 68 -9.91 15.23 -2.55
C GLU A 68 -8.53 15.90 -2.65
N ASN A 69 -7.48 15.13 -2.35
CA ASN A 69 -6.11 15.60 -2.32
C ASN A 69 -5.14 14.41 -2.39
N MET A 70 -3.90 14.69 -2.81
CA MET A 70 -2.81 13.71 -2.82
C MET A 70 -1.96 13.75 -1.55
N ASN A 71 -1.70 14.94 -0.99
CA ASN A 71 -0.66 15.16 0.05
C ASN A 71 -1.14 16.02 1.24
N ASP A 72 -2.45 16.17 1.44
CA ASP A 72 -3.05 17.00 2.49
C ASP A 72 -3.91 16.14 3.45
N GLY A 73 -3.40 14.96 3.79
CA GLY A 73 -3.94 14.10 4.84
C GLY A 73 -4.90 13.00 4.37
N LYS A 74 -5.10 12.76 3.07
CA LYS A 74 -6.01 11.70 2.57
C LYS A 74 -5.69 10.32 3.18
N ALA A 75 -4.42 9.89 3.22
CA ALA A 75 -4.00 8.68 3.96
C ALA A 75 -4.52 8.61 5.39
N HIS A 76 -4.38 9.67 6.18
CA HIS A 76 -4.81 9.67 7.57
C HIS A 76 -6.32 9.40 7.67
N TYR A 77 -7.11 10.04 6.83
CA TYR A 77 -8.56 9.84 6.79
C TYR A 77 -8.92 8.43 6.30
N TYR A 78 -8.18 7.87 5.34
CA TYR A 78 -8.34 6.48 4.92
C TYR A 78 -8.09 5.52 6.08
N TRP A 79 -6.95 5.61 6.76
CA TRP A 79 -6.63 4.72 7.88
C TRP A 79 -7.57 4.90 9.07
N LYS A 80 -8.05 6.13 9.32
CA LYS A 80 -9.13 6.38 10.28
C LYS A 80 -10.43 5.69 9.86
N TRP A 81 -10.79 5.75 8.57
CA TRP A 81 -11.96 5.03 8.05
C TRP A 81 -11.81 3.51 8.22
N VAL A 82 -10.62 2.95 7.95
CA VAL A 82 -10.33 1.53 8.17
C VAL A 82 -10.58 1.14 9.62
N GLY A 83 -10.04 1.91 10.58
CA GLY A 83 -10.21 1.64 12.01
C GLY A 83 -11.65 1.81 12.51
N LEU A 84 -12.48 2.62 11.84
CA LEU A 84 -13.88 2.81 12.22
C LEU A 84 -14.83 1.79 11.58
N ASN A 85 -14.54 1.31 10.36
CA ASN A 85 -15.51 0.64 9.52
C ASN A 85 -15.17 -0.80 9.16
N LEU A 86 -13.89 -1.19 9.15
CA LEU A 86 -13.53 -2.58 8.85
C LEU A 86 -13.76 -3.45 10.08
N ASN A 87 -14.46 -4.56 9.87
CA ASN A 87 -14.65 -5.58 10.89
C ASN A 87 -13.41 -6.48 10.95
N THR A 88 -12.73 -6.49 12.10
CA THR A 88 -11.55 -7.33 12.34
C THR A 88 -11.83 -8.83 12.37
N THR A 89 -13.10 -9.25 12.45
CA THR A 89 -13.47 -10.67 12.25
C THR A 89 -13.61 -11.04 10.78
N LYS A 90 -13.55 -10.06 9.86
CA LYS A 90 -13.66 -10.26 8.40
C LYS A 90 -12.35 -9.92 7.68
N TYR A 91 -11.62 -8.92 8.15
CA TYR A 91 -10.38 -8.45 7.53
C TYR A 91 -9.24 -8.42 8.55
N ASP A 92 -8.16 -9.12 8.24
CA ASP A 92 -6.93 -9.09 9.03
C ASP A 92 -6.05 -7.87 8.68
N TYR A 93 -6.05 -7.51 7.39
CA TYR A 93 -5.14 -6.54 6.80
C TYR A 93 -5.85 -5.56 5.88
N ALA A 94 -5.30 -4.35 5.81
CA ALA A 94 -5.62 -3.38 4.77
C ALA A 94 -4.31 -2.87 4.13
N ALA A 95 -4.36 -2.66 2.81
CA ALA A 95 -3.28 -2.10 2.02
C ALA A 95 -3.78 -0.87 1.26
N LYS A 96 -2.83 -0.05 0.80
CA LYS A 96 -3.07 1.07 -0.10
C LYS A 96 -2.05 0.98 -1.23
N THR A 97 -2.51 1.22 -2.46
CA THR A 97 -1.66 1.38 -3.64
C THR A 97 -2.24 2.49 -4.51
N ASP A 98 -1.42 3.03 -5.40
CA ASP A 98 -1.83 4.07 -6.34
C ASP A 98 -2.49 3.42 -7.59
N ASP A 99 -3.33 4.17 -8.30
CA ASP A 99 -4.09 3.68 -9.45
C ASP A 99 -3.23 3.39 -10.70
N ASP A 100 -1.98 3.84 -10.68
CA ASP A 100 -0.94 3.60 -11.67
C ASP A 100 0.09 2.56 -11.18
N SER A 101 -0.32 1.67 -10.28
CA SER A 101 0.51 0.60 -9.74
C SER A 101 -0.02 -0.78 -10.14
N PHE A 102 0.90 -1.67 -10.53
CA PHE A 102 0.63 -3.10 -10.62
C PHE A 102 1.04 -3.78 -9.32
N VAL A 103 0.14 -4.60 -8.76
CA VAL A 103 0.41 -5.40 -7.55
C VAL A 103 0.35 -6.88 -7.92
N HIS A 104 1.46 -7.58 -7.76
CA HIS A 104 1.53 -9.03 -7.95
C HIS A 104 1.09 -9.73 -6.67
N PHE A 105 -0.21 -10.03 -6.57
CA PHE A 105 -0.79 -10.59 -5.34
C PHE A 105 -0.13 -11.89 -4.88
N GLN A 106 0.19 -12.83 -5.78
CA GLN A 106 0.87 -14.06 -5.35
C GLN A 106 2.23 -13.75 -4.71
N ASN A 107 2.94 -12.73 -5.19
CA ASN A 107 4.21 -12.35 -4.59
C ASN A 107 3.96 -11.62 -3.28
N LEU A 108 2.98 -10.71 -3.21
CA LEU A 108 2.57 -10.08 -1.95
C LEU A 108 2.28 -11.12 -0.87
N ALA A 109 1.61 -12.20 -1.27
CA ALA A 109 1.20 -13.27 -0.40
C ALA A 109 2.37 -14.11 0.12
N LEU A 110 3.27 -14.47 -0.80
CA LEU A 110 4.46 -15.27 -0.53
C LEU A 110 5.56 -14.49 0.20
N ASP A 111 5.67 -13.19 -0.06
CA ASP A 111 6.79 -12.38 0.39
C ASP A 111 6.63 -11.90 1.84
N ARG A 112 5.40 -11.87 2.40
CA ARG A 112 5.12 -11.65 3.84
C ARG A 112 5.72 -10.37 4.46
N GLN A 113 6.32 -9.51 3.65
CA GLN A 113 7.15 -8.38 4.07
C GLN A 113 6.58 -7.03 3.58
N LEU A 114 5.42 -6.98 2.93
CA LEU A 114 4.86 -5.70 2.52
C LEU A 114 4.25 -4.95 3.72
N GLN A 115 4.19 -3.62 3.62
CA GLN A 115 3.44 -2.75 4.54
C GLN A 115 1.93 -2.93 4.37
N VAL A 116 1.43 -4.09 4.79
CA VAL A 116 0.03 -4.27 5.15
C VAL A 116 -0.15 -3.79 6.58
N LEU A 117 -1.05 -2.83 6.80
CA LEU A 117 -1.39 -2.43 8.15
C LEU A 117 -2.42 -3.44 8.66
N SER A 118 -2.11 -4.12 9.77
CA SER A 118 -3.16 -4.85 10.48
C SER A 118 -4.26 -3.87 10.85
N VAL A 119 -5.52 -4.26 10.63
CA VAL A 119 -6.69 -3.42 10.94
C VAL A 119 -6.66 -2.96 12.41
N ASN A 120 -6.04 -3.73 13.31
CA ASN A 120 -5.85 -3.36 14.71
C ASN A 120 -5.03 -2.08 14.91
N TYR A 121 -4.04 -1.79 14.06
CA TYR A 121 -3.29 -0.52 14.12
C TYR A 121 -4.09 0.66 13.58
N ALA A 122 -5.07 0.41 12.72
CA ALA A 122 -5.93 1.47 12.20
C ALA A 122 -6.74 2.15 13.32
N TYR A 123 -7.01 1.46 14.44
CA TYR A 123 -7.64 2.07 15.63
C TYR A 123 -6.82 3.22 16.24
N LEU A 124 -5.51 3.28 16.02
CA LEU A 124 -4.69 4.40 16.47
C LEU A 124 -5.06 5.70 15.73
N PHE A 125 -5.39 5.61 14.44
CA PHE A 125 -5.86 6.76 13.64
C PHE A 125 -7.24 7.27 14.07
N VAL A 126 -8.03 6.42 14.74
CA VAL A 126 -9.28 6.82 15.37
C VAL A 126 -9.02 7.56 16.68
N SER A 127 -8.05 7.08 17.45
CA SER A 127 -7.77 7.54 18.81
C SER A 127 -6.96 8.84 18.85
N ILE A 128 -6.16 9.10 17.81
CA ILE A 128 -5.29 10.27 17.71
C ILE A 128 -5.92 11.27 16.74
N PRO A 129 -6.19 12.52 17.16
CA PRO A 129 -6.71 13.54 16.27
C PRO A 129 -5.75 13.85 15.12
N PHE A 130 -6.30 14.14 13.95
CA PHE A 130 -5.51 14.58 12.80
C PHE A 130 -4.83 15.93 13.10
N ASP A 131 -3.51 15.98 12.96
CA ASP A 131 -2.72 17.22 12.94
C ASP A 131 -2.11 17.43 11.57
N ARG A 132 -2.58 18.46 10.85
CA ARG A 132 -2.10 18.81 9.51
C ARG A 132 -0.59 19.05 9.46
N LYS A 133 0.02 19.52 10.55
CA LYS A 133 1.47 19.78 10.60
C LYS A 133 2.29 18.49 10.48
N GLU A 134 1.71 17.36 10.87
CA GLU A 134 2.33 16.03 10.78
C GLU A 134 2.12 15.36 9.42
N TRP A 135 1.36 16.00 8.52
CA TRP A 135 1.01 15.48 7.20
C TRP A 135 1.40 16.44 6.08
N ASN A 136 2.42 17.28 6.31
CA ASN A 136 2.98 18.18 5.30
C ASN A 136 4.13 17.49 4.53
N GLY A 137 3.81 16.83 3.43
CA GLY A 137 4.79 16.15 2.58
C GLY A 137 4.15 15.06 1.72
N ALA A 138 4.99 14.23 1.09
CA ALA A 138 4.52 13.07 0.34
C ALA A 138 3.77 12.09 1.27
N GLU A 139 2.57 11.70 0.89
CA GLU A 139 1.64 10.92 1.74
C GLU A 139 2.29 9.69 2.40
N ASP A 140 2.94 8.84 1.61
CA ASP A 140 3.51 7.57 2.10
C ASP A 140 4.67 7.81 3.08
N TYR A 141 5.44 8.87 2.84
CA TYR A 141 6.51 9.29 3.74
C TYR A 141 5.95 9.78 5.08
N MET A 142 4.91 10.62 5.04
CA MET A 142 4.27 11.13 6.25
C MET A 142 3.57 10.02 7.04
N LEU A 143 2.93 9.05 6.36
CA LEU A 143 2.37 7.86 6.99
C LEU A 143 3.45 7.06 7.75
N GLY A 144 4.62 6.85 7.14
CA GLY A 144 5.75 6.20 7.78
C GLY A 144 6.24 6.94 9.03
N LEU A 145 6.39 8.26 8.96
CA LEU A 145 6.76 9.08 10.11
C LEU A 145 5.71 9.03 11.22
N TRP A 146 4.44 9.18 10.87
CA TRP A 146 3.33 9.16 11.81
C TRP A 146 3.27 7.84 12.56
N LEU A 147 3.29 6.72 11.84
CA LEU A 147 3.31 5.42 12.47
C LEU A 147 4.54 5.31 13.39
N ASN A 148 5.73 5.80 12.98
CA ASN A 148 6.98 5.67 13.78
C ASN A 148 6.85 6.39 15.11
N LYS A 149 6.19 7.54 15.09
CA LYS A 149 5.92 8.35 16.27
C LYS A 149 4.92 7.69 17.22
N TYR A 150 3.87 7.05 16.71
CA TYR A 150 2.71 6.67 17.52
C TYR A 150 2.57 5.18 17.83
N THR A 151 3.10 4.28 17.02
CA THR A 151 2.88 2.85 17.28
C THR A 151 3.86 2.26 18.28
N ASN A 152 4.97 2.94 18.58
CA ASN A 152 6.07 2.47 19.44
C ASN A 152 6.47 1.00 19.16
N SER A 153 6.17 0.53 17.94
CA SER A 153 6.03 -0.89 17.66
C SER A 153 7.25 -1.37 16.90
N THR A 154 7.95 -2.32 17.51
CA THR A 154 8.94 -3.17 16.86
C THR A 154 8.29 -4.26 16.01
N LEU A 155 6.95 -4.30 15.89
CA LEU A 155 6.23 -5.20 14.99
C LEU A 155 6.46 -4.71 13.55
N ASN A 156 7.63 -5.14 13.09
CA ASN A 156 8.25 -5.09 11.79
C ASN A 156 7.56 -4.25 10.73
N ARG A 157 8.02 -3.01 10.65
CA ARG A 157 8.02 -2.31 9.37
C ARG A 157 9.15 -2.84 8.55
N PHE A 158 8.79 -3.74 7.65
CA PHE A 158 9.68 -4.18 6.61
C PHE A 158 9.63 -3.13 5.50
N ASN A 159 10.80 -2.55 5.21
CA ASN A 159 10.98 -1.65 4.09
C ASN A 159 11.56 -2.48 2.95
N GLU A 160 10.69 -3.06 2.15
CA GLU A 160 11.07 -3.87 0.98
C GLU A 160 11.18 -3.02 -0.29
N ASN A 161 11.96 -1.94 -0.20
CA ASN A 161 12.38 -1.12 -1.35
C ASN A 161 12.94 -1.95 -2.53
N CYS A 162 13.37 -3.19 -2.31
CA CYS A 162 13.92 -4.06 -3.34
C CYS A 162 12.86 -4.86 -4.12
N LEU A 163 11.64 -4.96 -3.59
CA LEU A 163 10.52 -5.69 -4.17
C LEU A 163 9.44 -4.73 -4.73
N MET A 164 9.61 -3.43 -4.47
CA MET A 164 8.82 -2.34 -5.01
C MET A 164 9.67 -1.58 -6.03
N LEU A 165 9.27 -1.61 -7.30
CA LEU A 165 10.00 -0.99 -8.40
C LEU A 165 9.19 0.14 -9.01
N HIS A 166 9.89 1.06 -9.69
CA HIS A 166 9.26 2.06 -10.54
C HIS A 166 9.45 1.67 -12.00
N ASP A 167 8.49 2.04 -12.85
CA ASP A 167 8.64 1.96 -14.29
C ASP A 167 9.93 2.67 -14.75
N PRO A 168 10.91 1.94 -15.32
CA PRO A 168 12.19 2.50 -15.70
C PRO A 168 12.12 3.45 -16.91
N ARG A 169 10.98 3.52 -17.61
CA ARG A 169 10.78 4.48 -18.70
C ARG A 169 10.45 5.88 -18.21
N VAL A 170 9.99 6.02 -16.96
CA VAL A 170 9.75 7.33 -16.38
C VAL A 170 11.11 7.95 -16.04
N PRO A 171 11.44 9.14 -16.57
CA PRO A 171 12.75 9.74 -16.37
C PRO A 171 12.85 10.31 -14.94
N ILE A 172 13.32 9.50 -14.00
CA ILE A 172 13.52 9.89 -12.59
C ILE A 172 14.97 10.36 -12.39
N THR A 173 15.14 11.52 -11.74
CA THR A 173 16.45 12.16 -11.51
C THR A 173 17.20 11.63 -10.29
N SER A 174 16.55 10.83 -9.43
CA SER A 174 17.21 10.16 -8.30
C SER A 174 17.57 8.72 -8.70
N SER A 175 18.70 8.23 -8.18
CA SER A 175 19.19 6.88 -8.44
C SER A 175 18.19 5.82 -7.97
N THR A 176 17.27 5.40 -8.82
CA THR A 176 16.34 4.32 -8.54
C THR A 176 16.58 3.15 -9.49
N TRP A 177 16.27 1.98 -8.96
CA TRP A 177 16.79 0.66 -9.33
C TRP A 177 16.37 0.26 -10.75
N LYS A 178 17.33 0.27 -11.67
CA LYS A 178 17.17 0.15 -13.12
C LYS A 178 16.81 -1.27 -13.63
N HIS A 179 15.91 -1.98 -12.97
CA HIS A 179 15.43 -3.28 -13.45
C HIS A 179 13.91 -3.24 -13.62
N TRP A 180 13.44 -3.74 -14.76
CA TRP A 180 12.06 -3.66 -15.23
C TRP A 180 11.06 -4.35 -14.30
N ALA A 181 11.35 -5.61 -13.95
CA ALA A 181 10.63 -6.44 -13.00
C ALA A 181 11.54 -7.62 -12.64
N SER A 182 11.26 -8.28 -11.52
CA SER A 182 11.85 -9.57 -11.17
C SER A 182 10.75 -10.57 -10.82
N PRO A 183 11.02 -11.89 -10.86
CA PRO A 183 10.04 -12.90 -10.47
C PRO A 183 9.49 -12.71 -9.04
N HIS A 184 10.21 -11.99 -8.18
CA HIS A 184 9.81 -11.71 -6.79
C HIS A 184 9.22 -10.31 -6.60
N THR A 185 9.19 -9.45 -7.64
CA THR A 185 8.65 -8.10 -7.52
C THR A 185 7.18 -8.14 -7.11
N ILE A 186 6.81 -7.35 -6.11
CA ILE A 186 5.46 -7.30 -5.56
C ILE A 186 4.69 -6.11 -6.11
N VAL A 187 5.34 -4.96 -6.26
CA VAL A 187 4.72 -3.73 -6.76
C VAL A 187 5.57 -3.10 -7.85
N ILE A 188 4.93 -2.68 -8.93
CA ILE A 188 5.53 -1.82 -9.96
C ILE A 188 4.69 -0.55 -10.04
N HIS A 189 5.27 0.58 -9.68
CA HIS A 189 4.60 1.88 -9.62
C HIS A 189 4.94 2.73 -10.87
N TRP A 190 4.12 3.74 -11.16
CA TRP A 190 4.24 4.68 -12.29
C TRP A 190 3.99 4.07 -13.67
N LEU A 191 3.06 3.13 -13.76
CA LEU A 191 2.57 2.57 -15.02
C LEU A 191 1.59 3.56 -15.69
N LYS A 192 2.15 4.57 -16.36
CA LYS A 192 1.39 5.70 -16.89
C LYS A 192 0.84 5.50 -18.31
N ASP A 193 1.26 4.45 -19.03
CA ASP A 193 0.83 4.22 -20.41
C ASP A 193 0.49 2.75 -20.72
N PRO A 194 -0.33 2.46 -21.75
CA PRO A 194 -0.73 1.08 -22.06
C PRO A 194 0.41 0.12 -22.42
N ALA A 195 1.50 0.61 -23.03
CA ALA A 195 2.67 -0.22 -23.32
C ALA A 195 3.39 -0.60 -22.02
N ALA A 196 3.23 0.17 -20.95
CA ALA A 196 3.66 -0.20 -19.61
C ALA A 196 2.95 -1.41 -19.07
N TRP A 197 1.63 -1.34 -19.11
CA TRP A 197 0.78 -2.43 -18.66
C TRP A 197 1.03 -3.70 -19.46
N GLN A 198 1.12 -3.61 -20.79
CA GLN A 198 1.38 -4.78 -21.64
C GLN A 198 2.67 -5.50 -21.27
N SER A 199 3.77 -4.77 -21.12
CA SER A 199 5.07 -5.37 -20.81
C SER A 199 5.14 -5.99 -19.41
N VAL A 200 4.30 -5.56 -18.46
CA VAL A 200 4.17 -6.22 -17.14
C VAL A 200 3.36 -7.51 -17.27
N ILE A 201 2.28 -7.49 -18.06
CA ILE A 201 1.46 -8.68 -18.34
C ILE A 201 2.30 -9.76 -19.03
N ASP A 202 3.05 -9.37 -20.06
CA ASP A 202 3.91 -10.29 -20.82
C ASP A 202 5.01 -10.93 -19.96
N PHE A 203 5.40 -10.28 -18.86
CA PHE A 203 6.42 -10.81 -17.96
C PHE A 203 5.88 -11.89 -17.00
N TYR A 204 4.65 -11.72 -16.49
CA TYR A 204 4.08 -12.59 -15.46
C TYR A 204 3.13 -13.67 -15.98
N PHE A 205 2.53 -13.48 -17.16
CA PHE A 205 1.40 -14.29 -17.63
C PHE A 205 1.65 -14.96 -19.00
N VAL A 206 2.91 -15.15 -19.39
CA VAL A 206 3.34 -15.83 -20.63
C VAL A 206 3.90 -17.22 -20.35
#